data_AF-A0A969XB52-F1
#
_entry.id   AF-A0A969XB52-F1
#
_cell.length_a   1.000
_cell.length_b   1.000
_cell.length_c   1.000
_cell.angle_alpha   90.00
_cell.angle_beta   90.00
_cell.angle_gamma   90.00
#
_symmetry.space_group_name_H-M   'P 1'
#
loop_
_entity.id
_entity.type
_entity.pdbx_description
1 polymer ?
#
loop_
_entity_poly.entity_id
_entity_poly.type
_entity_poly.pdbx_seq_one_letter_code
_entity_poly.pdbx_strand_id
1 'polypeptide(L)'
;ITVRDNFIYDNSKLGIGVGGYDGERTGQVINTKIYNNTLFNNRNEIEMGYSDNIEISKNIVYSLGDNYLITHNTANKATNIRLSENTYFAGTGQGKFKFNNMYAYNLADWQQNSGQDLDSIFSDPLFKDTAKRQLSLKAGSPAVGKGVRP
;
A
#
# COMPACT_ATOMS: atom_id res chain seq x y z
N ILE A 1 -14.05 9.66 -1.54
CA ILE A 1 -13.90 9.23 -0.12
C ILE A 1 -12.52 9.63 0.38
N THR A 2 -12.31 9.80 1.69
CA THR A 2 -10.97 10.01 2.26
C THR A 2 -10.71 9.01 3.39
N VAL A 3 -9.64 8.25 3.27
CA VAL A 3 -9.12 7.34 4.30
C VAL A 3 -7.74 7.83 4.70
N ARG A 4 -7.61 8.37 5.91
CA ARG A 4 -6.35 8.94 6.36
C ARG A 4 -6.08 8.79 7.83
N ASP A 5 -4.79 8.83 8.18
CA ASP A 5 -4.32 8.83 9.56
C ASP A 5 -4.79 7.57 10.34
N ASN A 6 -4.91 6.41 9.68
CA ASN A 6 -5.32 5.14 10.30
C ASN A 6 -4.13 4.20 10.56
N PHE A 7 -4.27 3.38 11.60
CA PHE A 7 -3.42 2.22 11.86
C PHE A 7 -4.22 0.94 11.61
N ILE A 8 -3.80 0.15 10.61
CA ILE A 8 -4.53 -1.04 10.14
C ILE A 8 -3.58 -2.22 10.15
N TYR A 9 -3.82 -3.21 11.00
CA TYR A 9 -2.83 -4.27 11.22
C TYR A 9 -3.42 -5.66 11.48
N ASP A 10 -2.61 -6.68 11.19
CA ASP A 10 -2.86 -8.11 11.45
C ASP A 10 -4.22 -8.63 10.96
N ASN A 11 -4.74 -8.07 9.87
CA ASN A 11 -5.95 -8.59 9.23
C ASN A 11 -5.63 -9.88 8.46
N SER A 12 -6.47 -10.91 8.67
CA SER A 12 -6.30 -12.23 8.05
C SER A 12 -6.58 -12.26 6.54
N LYS A 13 -7.12 -11.19 5.96
CA LYS A 13 -7.45 -11.09 4.54
C LYS A 13 -6.83 -9.88 3.85
N LEU A 14 -7.17 -8.66 4.27
CA LEU A 14 -6.74 -7.42 3.63
C LEU A 14 -6.71 -6.26 4.63
N GLY A 15 -5.78 -5.32 4.42
CA GLY A 15 -5.75 -4.05 5.16
C GLY A 15 -6.76 -3.05 4.58
N ILE A 16 -6.56 -2.61 3.34
CA ILE A 16 -7.49 -1.74 2.61
C ILE A 16 -7.89 -2.38 1.29
N GLY A 17 -9.19 -2.48 1.05
CA GLY A 17 -9.78 -2.87 -0.23
C GLY A 17 -10.38 -1.67 -0.96
N VAL A 18 -10.08 -1.50 -2.24
CA VAL A 18 -10.56 -0.39 -3.07
C VAL A 18 -11.42 -0.92 -4.21
N GLY A 19 -12.73 -0.89 -4.03
CA GLY A 19 -13.69 -1.38 -5.03
C GLY A 19 -13.93 -2.88 -4.98
N GLY A 20 -14.92 -3.33 -5.73
CA GLY A 20 -15.30 -4.73 -5.83
C GLY A 20 -14.57 -5.49 -6.94
N TYR A 21 -14.82 -6.80 -7.03
CA TYR A 21 -14.32 -7.64 -8.12
C TYR A 21 -15.02 -7.35 -9.46
N ASP A 22 -16.24 -6.83 -9.40
CA ASP A 22 -17.18 -6.57 -10.50
C ASP A 22 -17.88 -5.21 -10.27
N GLY A 23 -17.74 -4.28 -11.21
CA GLY A 23 -18.23 -2.91 -11.06
C GLY A 23 -19.76 -2.82 -10.98
N GLU A 24 -20.48 -3.71 -11.67
CA GLU A 24 -21.94 -3.72 -11.70
C GLU A 24 -22.52 -4.47 -10.49
N ARG A 25 -21.92 -5.60 -10.11
CA ARG A 25 -22.47 -6.50 -9.08
C ARG A 25 -21.90 -6.26 -7.68
N THR A 26 -20.65 -5.82 -7.58
CA THR A 26 -19.94 -5.68 -6.30
C THR A 26 -19.45 -4.25 -6.04
N GLY A 27 -19.74 -3.33 -6.95
CA GLY A 27 -19.53 -1.90 -6.80
C GLY A 27 -18.16 -1.41 -7.27
N GLN A 28 -18.14 -0.12 -7.61
CA GLN A 28 -16.96 0.63 -8.01
C GLN A 28 -16.67 1.72 -6.97
N VAL A 29 -15.38 1.95 -6.68
CA VAL A 29 -14.94 3.10 -5.86
C VAL A 29 -14.38 4.19 -6.77
N ILE A 30 -14.86 5.41 -6.62
CA ILE A 30 -14.39 6.56 -7.42
C ILE A 30 -13.95 7.74 -6.54
N ASN A 31 -13.11 8.62 -7.07
CA ASN A 31 -12.74 9.92 -6.46
C ASN A 31 -12.31 9.79 -4.99
N THR A 32 -11.28 8.96 -4.75
CA THR A 32 -10.90 8.56 -3.39
C THR A 32 -9.42 8.78 -3.11
N LYS A 33 -9.14 9.31 -1.91
CA LYS A 33 -7.79 9.56 -1.42
C LYS A 33 -7.51 8.69 -0.20
N ILE A 34 -6.43 7.93 -0.24
CA ILE A 34 -5.98 7.03 0.83
C ILE A 34 -4.56 7.46 1.19
N TYR A 35 -4.40 8.21 2.28
CA TYR A 35 -3.10 8.81 2.60
C TYR A 35 -2.78 8.87 4.07
N ASN A 36 -1.48 8.92 4.39
CA ASN A 36 -0.99 8.95 5.78
C ASN A 36 -1.52 7.80 6.66
N ASN A 37 -1.78 6.62 6.08
CA ASN A 37 -2.12 5.43 6.86
C ASN A 37 -0.87 4.57 7.10
N THR A 38 -0.84 3.85 8.21
CA THR A 38 0.10 2.76 8.45
C THR A 38 -0.64 1.45 8.34
N LEU A 39 -0.23 0.64 7.35
CA LEU A 39 -0.69 -0.71 7.15
C LEU A 39 0.44 -1.65 7.56
N PHE A 40 0.16 -2.55 8.51
CA PHE A 40 1.16 -3.41 9.13
C PHE A 40 0.71 -4.86 9.20
N ASN A 41 1.39 -5.72 8.46
CA ASN A 41 1.29 -7.17 8.51
C ASN A 41 -0.13 -7.71 8.27
N ASN A 42 -0.83 -7.12 7.31
CA ASN A 42 -2.06 -7.68 6.76
C ASN A 42 -1.71 -8.74 5.71
N ARG A 43 -2.59 -9.73 5.49
CA ARG A 43 -2.32 -10.77 4.47
C ARG A 43 -2.09 -10.18 3.07
N ASN A 44 -2.87 -9.17 2.69
CA ASN A 44 -2.58 -8.24 1.61
C ASN A 44 -2.71 -6.83 2.20
N GLU A 45 -1.73 -5.96 2.01
CA GLU A 45 -1.81 -4.63 2.64
C GLU A 45 -2.87 -3.77 1.93
N ILE A 46 -2.72 -3.57 0.61
CA ILE A 46 -3.66 -2.82 -0.22
C ILE A 46 -4.07 -3.67 -1.41
N GLU A 47 -5.37 -3.85 -1.59
CA GLU A 47 -5.94 -4.54 -2.76
C GLU A 47 -6.90 -3.62 -3.50
N MET A 48 -6.65 -3.42 -4.79
CA MET A 48 -7.50 -2.64 -5.69
C MET A 48 -8.29 -3.56 -6.62
N GLY A 49 -9.57 -3.23 -6.76
CA GLY A 49 -10.53 -3.80 -7.71
C GLY A 49 -11.08 -2.71 -8.63
N TYR A 50 -12.38 -2.77 -8.93
CA TYR A 50 -13.07 -1.79 -9.77
C TYR A 50 -13.00 -0.38 -9.17
N SER A 51 -12.22 0.49 -9.79
CA SER A 51 -11.96 1.82 -9.26
C SER A 51 -11.57 2.84 -10.32
N ASP A 52 -11.85 4.12 -10.04
CA ASP A 52 -11.46 5.24 -10.90
C ASP A 52 -11.07 6.47 -10.09
N ASN A 53 -10.02 7.18 -10.52
CA ASN A 53 -9.54 8.40 -9.86
C ASN A 53 -9.21 8.17 -8.37
N ILE A 54 -8.23 7.28 -8.15
CA ILE A 54 -7.75 6.90 -6.83
C ILE A 54 -6.34 7.45 -6.60
N GLU A 55 -6.16 8.13 -5.47
CA GLU A 55 -4.86 8.57 -4.99
C GLU A 55 -4.49 7.78 -3.73
N ILE A 56 -3.35 7.09 -3.77
CA ILE A 56 -2.80 6.37 -2.62
C ILE A 56 -1.40 6.92 -2.35
N SER A 57 -1.26 7.75 -1.32
CA SER A 57 -0.03 8.51 -1.10
C SER A 57 0.41 8.60 0.36
N LYS A 58 1.73 8.72 0.59
CA LYS A 58 2.28 8.95 1.94
C LYS A 58 1.87 7.91 2.99
N ASN A 59 1.53 6.70 2.56
CA ASN A 59 1.25 5.59 3.47
C ASN A 59 2.56 4.88 3.84
N ILE A 60 2.58 4.26 5.03
CA ILE A 60 3.57 3.23 5.36
C ILE A 60 2.89 1.89 5.15
N VAL A 61 3.51 1.04 4.34
CA VAL A 61 3.00 -0.29 3.96
C VAL A 61 4.06 -1.31 4.31
N TYR A 62 3.84 -2.04 5.41
CA TYR A 62 4.83 -2.88 6.05
C TYR A 62 4.32 -4.31 6.16
N SER A 63 5.03 -5.28 5.58
CA SER A 63 4.76 -6.72 5.77
C SER A 63 5.89 -7.39 6.56
N LEU A 64 5.56 -8.30 7.49
CA LEU A 64 6.58 -9.14 8.14
C LEU A 64 7.00 -10.34 7.29
N GLY A 65 6.17 -10.75 6.32
CA GLY A 65 6.37 -11.95 5.53
C GLY A 65 6.22 -11.71 4.03
N ASP A 66 5.96 -12.80 3.32
CA ASP A 66 5.96 -12.88 1.86
C ASP A 66 4.64 -12.44 1.19
N ASN A 67 4.01 -11.42 1.78
CA ASN A 67 2.71 -10.87 1.38
C ASN A 67 2.85 -9.81 0.30
N TYR A 68 1.76 -9.54 -0.42
CA TYR A 68 1.70 -8.42 -1.35
C TYR A 68 1.50 -7.10 -0.60
N LEU A 69 2.35 -6.13 -0.92
CA LEU A 69 2.23 -4.76 -0.41
C LEU A 69 1.15 -3.99 -1.18
N ILE A 70 1.01 -4.28 -2.47
CA ILE A 70 -0.09 -3.78 -3.29
C ILE A 70 -0.49 -4.82 -4.34
N THR A 71 -1.80 -4.99 -4.51
CA THR A 71 -2.36 -5.84 -5.57
C THR A 71 -3.43 -5.11 -6.36
N HIS A 72 -3.47 -5.39 -7.66
CA HIS A 72 -4.60 -5.18 -8.54
C HIS A 72 -4.71 -6.39 -9.46
N ASN A 73 -5.76 -7.18 -9.23
CA ASN A 73 -5.83 -8.56 -9.71
C ASN A 73 -6.35 -8.73 -11.15
N THR A 74 -6.49 -7.66 -11.93
CA THR A 74 -7.04 -7.73 -13.30
C THR A 74 -6.59 -6.59 -14.20
N ALA A 75 -6.44 -6.84 -15.50
CA ALA A 75 -5.91 -5.86 -16.44
C ALA A 75 -6.81 -4.65 -16.78
N ASN A 76 -8.14 -4.69 -16.54
CA ASN A 76 -9.09 -3.68 -17.05
C ASN A 76 -10.09 -3.13 -16.01
N LYS A 77 -9.67 -2.89 -14.75
CA LYS A 77 -10.62 -2.52 -13.67
C LYS A 77 -10.28 -1.26 -12.87
N ALA A 78 -9.03 -0.79 -12.88
CA ALA A 78 -8.61 0.42 -12.18
C ALA A 78 -8.10 1.47 -13.18
N THR A 79 -8.75 2.64 -13.25
CA THR A 79 -8.37 3.75 -14.14
C THR A 79 -7.98 4.99 -13.33
N ASN A 80 -7.14 5.86 -13.90
CA ASN A 80 -6.70 7.10 -13.26
C ASN A 80 -6.14 6.88 -11.84
N ILE A 81 -5.25 5.90 -11.69
CA ILE A 81 -4.60 5.56 -10.42
C ILE A 81 -3.32 6.35 -10.28
N ARG A 82 -3.13 6.97 -9.11
CA ARG A 82 -1.91 7.64 -8.71
C ARG A 82 -1.40 7.07 -7.40
N LEU A 83 -0.22 6.47 -7.44
CA LEU A 83 0.53 6.04 -6.27
C LEU A 83 1.80 6.88 -6.15
N SER A 84 2.02 7.50 -5.00
CA SER A 84 3.19 8.38 -4.81
C SER A 84 3.58 8.56 -3.35
N GLU A 85 4.88 8.77 -3.11
CA GLU A 85 5.44 9.08 -1.79
C GLU A 85 5.12 8.03 -0.70
N ASN A 86 4.78 6.80 -1.06
CA ASN A 86 4.58 5.71 -0.09
C ASN A 86 5.94 5.21 0.43
N THR A 87 5.95 4.62 1.62
CA THR A 87 7.11 3.86 2.13
C THR A 87 6.70 2.40 2.27
N TYR A 88 7.38 1.56 1.50
CA TYR A 88 7.18 0.12 1.46
C TYR A 88 8.26 -0.58 2.25
N PHE A 89 7.90 -1.64 2.96
CA PHE A 89 8.88 -2.54 3.58
C PHE A 89 8.34 -3.95 3.66
N ALA A 90 9.22 -4.93 3.47
CA ALA A 90 8.92 -6.34 3.67
C ALA A 90 10.07 -7.01 4.42
N GLY A 91 9.76 -7.76 5.48
CA GLY A 91 10.74 -8.48 6.30
C GLY A 91 11.55 -9.53 5.53
N THR A 92 11.08 -9.96 4.36
CA THR A 92 11.79 -10.87 3.44
C THR A 92 12.91 -10.19 2.65
N GLY A 93 13.03 -8.86 2.73
CA GLY A 93 14.03 -8.06 2.00
C GLY A 93 13.55 -7.56 0.63
N GLN A 94 12.45 -8.08 0.10
CA GLN A 94 11.83 -7.60 -1.15
C GLN A 94 10.31 -7.52 -1.01
N GLY A 95 9.72 -6.46 -1.55
CA GLY A 95 8.27 -6.31 -1.62
C GLY A 95 7.68 -7.00 -2.85
N LYS A 96 6.50 -7.59 -2.71
CA LYS A 96 5.71 -8.10 -3.83
C LYS A 96 4.66 -7.09 -4.23
N PHE A 97 4.63 -6.79 -5.53
CA PHE A 97 3.70 -5.86 -6.14
C PHE A 97 3.01 -6.55 -7.30
N LYS A 98 1.71 -6.31 -7.46
CA LYS A 98 0.95 -6.80 -8.60
C LYS A 98 0.01 -5.73 -9.12
N PHE A 99 0.04 -5.42 -10.41
CA PHE A 99 -0.91 -4.47 -11.00
C PHE A 99 -1.14 -4.70 -12.48
N ASN A 100 -2.39 -4.65 -12.93
CA ASN A 100 -2.76 -4.90 -14.34
C ASN A 100 -2.11 -6.19 -14.90
N ASN A 101 -2.16 -7.29 -14.14
CA ASN A 101 -1.50 -8.57 -14.45
C ASN A 101 0.04 -8.56 -14.50
N MET A 102 0.69 -7.44 -14.24
CA MET A 102 2.13 -7.36 -14.03
C MET A 102 2.48 -7.80 -12.62
N TYR A 103 3.53 -8.61 -12.51
CA TYR A 103 4.12 -9.01 -11.23
C TYR A 103 5.52 -8.41 -11.14
N ALA A 104 5.81 -7.75 -10.03
CA ALA A 104 7.14 -7.20 -9.74
C ALA A 104 7.60 -7.66 -8.36
N TYR A 105 8.87 -8.06 -8.28
CA TYR A 105 9.52 -8.57 -7.08
C TYR A 105 10.50 -7.56 -6.49
N ASN A 106 10.10 -6.29 -6.45
CA ASN A 106 10.71 -5.19 -5.71
C ASN A 106 10.07 -3.88 -6.21
N LEU A 107 10.40 -2.77 -5.54
CA LEU A 107 9.87 -1.46 -5.91
C LEU A 107 10.49 -0.90 -7.21
N ALA A 108 11.73 -1.23 -7.54
CA ALA A 108 12.40 -0.69 -8.73
C ALA A 108 11.76 -1.23 -10.02
N ASP A 109 11.56 -2.55 -10.10
CA ASP A 109 10.85 -3.19 -11.20
C ASP A 109 9.41 -2.69 -11.29
N TRP A 110 8.76 -2.48 -10.15
CA TRP A 110 7.42 -1.90 -10.09
C TRP A 110 7.39 -0.50 -10.72
N GLN A 111 8.28 0.38 -10.31
CA GLN A 111 8.40 1.75 -10.82
C GLN A 111 8.66 1.76 -12.32
N GLN A 112 9.62 0.95 -12.78
CA GLN A 112 10.00 0.87 -14.19
C GLN A 112 8.83 0.43 -15.07
N ASN A 113 8.12 -0.62 -14.66
CA ASN A 113 7.12 -1.23 -15.52
C ASN A 113 5.76 -0.53 -15.42
N SER A 114 5.37 -0.02 -14.24
CA SER A 114 4.06 0.62 -14.03
C SER A 114 4.06 2.13 -14.26
N GLY A 115 5.21 2.80 -14.15
CA GLY A 115 5.31 4.26 -14.09
C GLY A 115 4.71 4.89 -12.82
N GLN A 116 4.35 4.07 -11.83
CA GLN A 116 3.77 4.50 -10.55
C GLN A 116 4.84 4.57 -9.46
N ASP A 117 4.52 5.21 -8.34
CA ASP A 117 5.36 5.21 -7.13
C ASP A 117 6.80 5.71 -7.37
N LEU A 118 7.06 6.52 -8.40
CA LEU A 118 8.42 7.02 -8.72
C LEU A 118 9.07 7.77 -7.55
N ASP A 119 8.25 8.40 -6.70
CA ASP A 119 8.69 9.13 -5.50
C ASP A 119 8.54 8.30 -4.20
N SER A 120 8.14 7.03 -4.32
CA SER A 120 8.04 6.11 -3.19
C SER A 120 9.37 5.40 -2.94
N ILE A 121 9.54 4.91 -1.72
CA ILE A 121 10.79 4.26 -1.30
C ILE A 121 10.52 2.88 -0.71
N PHE A 122 11.51 1.99 -0.84
CA PHE A 122 11.54 0.72 -0.13
C PHE A 122 12.60 0.80 0.96
N SER A 123 12.16 0.98 2.22
CA SER A 123 13.07 1.18 3.34
C SER A 123 12.37 0.89 4.66
N ASP A 124 13.12 0.40 5.65
CA ASP A 124 12.59 0.14 6.99
C ASP A 124 12.10 1.46 7.60
N PRO A 125 10.81 1.59 7.98
CA PRO A 125 10.31 2.79 8.64
C PRO A 125 10.89 2.99 10.06
N LEU A 126 11.69 2.05 10.58
CA LEU A 126 12.30 2.12 11.90
C LEU A 126 11.26 2.28 13.00
N PHE A 127 10.25 1.40 13.04
CA PHE A 127 9.29 1.35 14.13
C PHE A 127 9.97 1.01 15.47
N LYS A 128 9.42 1.52 16.59
CA LYS A 128 9.96 1.31 17.94
C LYS A 128 10.10 -0.17 18.28
N ASP A 129 9.01 -0.92 18.15
CA ASP A 129 8.95 -2.35 18.44
C ASP A 129 7.82 -3.00 17.63
N THR A 130 8.15 -3.71 16.55
CA THR A 130 7.17 -4.37 15.68
C THR A 130 6.54 -5.60 16.33
N ALA A 131 7.25 -6.30 17.23
CA ALA A 131 6.71 -7.45 17.96
C ALA A 131 5.63 -7.03 18.97
N LYS A 132 5.75 -5.82 19.53
CA LYS A 132 4.73 -5.23 20.42
C LYS A 132 3.78 -4.25 19.73
N ARG A 133 3.82 -4.13 18.39
CA ARG A 133 3.01 -3.18 17.60
C ARG A 133 3.17 -1.72 18.03
N GLN A 134 4.36 -1.35 18.50
CA GLN A 134 4.72 0.04 18.76
C GLN A 134 5.19 0.67 17.46
N LEU A 135 4.22 1.06 16.64
CA LEU A 135 4.42 1.55 15.27
C LEU A 135 4.69 3.06 15.18
N SER A 136 5.07 3.70 16.28
CA SER A 136 5.68 5.04 16.20
C SER A 136 7.09 4.94 15.64
N LEU A 137 7.52 5.93 14.84
CA LEU A 137 8.85 5.96 14.24
C LEU A 137 9.94 6.26 15.26
N LYS A 138 11.13 5.72 15.03
CA LYS A 138 12.38 6.16 15.66
C LYS A 138 12.93 7.40 14.94
N ALA A 139 13.80 8.14 15.63
CA ALA A 139 14.55 9.22 15.03
C ALA A 139 15.37 8.70 13.83
N GLY A 140 15.46 9.52 12.77
CA GLY A 140 16.15 9.15 11.53
C GLY A 140 15.36 8.22 10.60
N SER A 141 14.08 7.94 10.90
CA SER A 141 13.22 7.16 10.02
C SER A 141 13.14 7.78 8.61
N PRO A 142 13.27 6.98 7.55
CA PRO A 142 13.04 7.43 6.18
C PRO A 142 11.54 7.66 5.88
N ALA A 143 10.65 7.26 6.80
CA ALA A 143 9.21 7.42 6.69
C ALA A 143 8.66 8.66 7.40
N VAL A 144 9.51 9.62 7.79
CA VAL A 144 9.06 10.89 8.38
C VAL A 144 8.06 11.59 7.46
N GLY A 145 6.95 12.06 8.04
CA GLY A 145 5.87 12.71 7.29
C GLY A 145 4.92 11.75 6.57
N LYS A 146 5.04 10.44 6.80
CA LYS A 146 4.20 9.40 6.20
C LYS A 146 3.59 8.52 7.27
N GLY A 147 2.39 7.99 7.03
CA GLY A 147 1.72 6.89 7.76
C GLY A 147 1.45 7.04 9.26
N VAL A 148 2.19 7.88 9.96
CA VAL A 148 2.13 8.18 11.39
C VAL A 148 2.07 9.69 11.55
N ARG A 149 1.34 10.17 12.55
CA ARG A 149 1.53 11.54 13.02
C ARG A 149 2.73 11.61 13.97
N PRO A 150 3.43 12.77 14.01
CA PRO A 150 4.53 13.03 14.95
C PRO A 150 4.17 12.71 16.40
#